data_AF-A0A2V6TZB1-F1
#
_entry.id   AF-A0A2V6TZB1-F1
#
_cell.length_a   1.000
_cell.length_b   1.000
_cell.length_c   1.000
_cell.angle_alpha   90.00
_cell.angle_beta   90.00
_cell.angle_gamma   90.00
#
_symmetry.space_group_name_H-M   'P 1'
#
loop_
_entity.id
_entity.type
_entity.pdbx_description
1 polymer ?
#
loop_
_entity_poly.entity_id
_entity_poly.type
_entity_poly.pdbx_seq_one_letter_code
_entity_poly.pdbx_strand_id
1 'polypeptide(L)' 'ASRLERLLVTDTIPIAATSAKIEVLSVAPLLAEAITRIHDGRSVSALF' A
#
# COMPACT_ATOMS: atom_id res chain seq x y z
N ALA A 1 20.71 5.72 -16.81
CA ALA A 1 20.01 5.30 -15.56
C ALA A 1 19.62 6.53 -14.74
N SER A 2 18.48 6.50 -14.03
CA SER A 2 17.97 7.64 -13.23
C SER A 2 18.80 7.91 -11.97
N ARG A 3 18.82 9.19 -11.50
CA ARG A 3 19.47 9.64 -10.24
C ARG A 3 18.69 9.31 -8.96
N LEU A 4 17.49 8.73 -9.07
CA LEU A 4 16.70 8.31 -7.90
C LEU A 4 17.49 7.31 -7.04
N GLU A 5 17.42 7.44 -5.72
CA GLU A 5 17.99 6.47 -4.77
C GLU A 5 17.06 5.27 -4.60
N ARG A 6 15.79 5.53 -4.24
CA ARG A 6 14.71 4.54 -4.10
C ARG A 6 13.41 5.08 -4.67
N LEU A 7 12.56 4.17 -5.12
CA LEU A 7 11.18 4.40 -5.55
C LEU A 7 10.27 3.53 -4.68
N LEU A 8 9.60 4.16 -3.73
CA LEU A 8 8.63 3.51 -2.86
C LEU A 8 7.25 3.51 -3.52
N VAL A 9 6.63 2.34 -3.59
CA VAL A 9 5.31 2.14 -4.17
C VAL A 9 4.50 1.20 -3.30
N THR A 10 3.17 1.22 -3.42
CA THR A 10 2.31 0.25 -2.74
C THR A 10 2.00 -0.93 -3.63
N ASP A 11 1.59 -2.05 -3.04
CA ASP A 11 1.07 -3.23 -3.76
C ASP A 11 -0.39 -3.06 -4.26
N THR A 12 -0.88 -1.83 -4.36
CA THR A 12 -2.24 -1.53 -4.86
C THR A 12 -2.46 -1.89 -6.33
N ILE A 13 -1.38 -1.95 -7.12
CA ILE A 13 -1.38 -2.36 -8.52
C ILE A 13 -0.28 -3.41 -8.71
N PRO A 14 -0.54 -4.53 -9.42
CA PRO A 14 0.49 -5.50 -9.75
C PRO A 14 1.64 -4.87 -10.55
N ILE A 15 2.87 -5.05 -10.07
CA ILE A 15 4.06 -4.48 -10.73
C ILE A 15 4.64 -5.48 -11.71
N ALA A 16 4.61 -5.12 -13.00
CA ALA A 16 5.16 -5.94 -14.07
C ALA A 16 6.66 -5.66 -14.33
N ALA A 17 7.16 -4.47 -14.01
CA ALA A 17 8.54 -4.06 -14.27
C ALA A 17 9.39 -4.09 -12.99
N THR A 18 10.54 -4.77 -13.05
CA THR A 18 11.45 -4.89 -11.90
C THR A 18 12.63 -3.93 -12.00
N SER A 19 13.01 -3.33 -10.89
CA SER A 19 14.23 -2.52 -10.74
C SER A 19 14.75 -2.66 -9.31
N ALA A 20 16.07 -2.72 -9.13
CA ALA A 20 16.69 -2.78 -7.80
C ALA A 20 16.40 -1.54 -6.93
N LYS A 21 15.91 -0.45 -7.54
CA LYS A 21 15.51 0.77 -6.84
C LYS A 21 14.05 0.79 -6.41
N ILE A 22 13.24 -0.17 -6.88
CA ILE A 22 11.81 -0.26 -6.52
C ILE A 22 11.68 -1.06 -5.24
N GLU A 23 10.93 -0.51 -4.31
CA GLU A 23 10.54 -1.20 -3.09
C GLU A 23 9.04 -1.08 -2.90
N VAL A 24 8.42 -2.23 -2.67
CA VAL A 24 6.97 -2.38 -2.58
C VAL A 24 6.59 -2.47 -1.12
N LEU A 25 5.72 -1.56 -0.69
CA LEU A 25 5.14 -1.52 0.64
C LEU A 25 3.72 -2.09 0.59
N SER A 26 3.41 -3.05 1.45
CA SER A 26 2.07 -3.62 1.47
C SER A 26 1.09 -2.72 2.19
N VAL A 27 -0.07 -2.48 1.58
CA VAL A 27 -1.23 -1.83 2.22
C VAL A 27 -2.31 -2.82 2.66
N ALA A 28 -2.07 -4.12 2.50
CA ALA A 28 -3.06 -5.16 2.83
C ALA A 28 -3.61 -5.06 4.27
N PRO A 29 -2.81 -4.81 5.34
CA PRO A 29 -3.35 -4.65 6.69
C PRO A 29 -4.28 -3.44 6.84
N LEU A 30 -3.98 -2.32 6.17
CA LEU A 30 -4.83 -1.12 6.18
C LEU A 30 -6.18 -1.39 5.50
N LEU A 31 -6.16 -2.09 4.36
CA LEU A 31 -7.36 -2.47 3.64
C LEU A 31 -8.20 -3.49 4.44
N ALA A 32 -7.55 -4.46 5.09
CA ALA A 32 -8.23 -5.45 5.92
C ALA A 32 -8.95 -4.80 7.12
N GLU A 33 -8.31 -3.85 7.80
CA GLU A 33 -8.93 -3.12 8.90
C GLU A 33 -10.06 -2.21 8.41
N ALA A 34 -9.92 -1.57 7.25
CA ALA A 34 -10.99 -0.79 6.65
C ALA A 34 -12.24 -1.66 6.36
N ILE A 35 -12.06 -2.85 5.77
CA ILE A 35 -13.13 -3.82 5.53
C ILE A 35 -13.81 -4.21 6.84
N THR A 36 -13.02 -4.55 7.87
CA THR A 36 -13.54 -4.95 9.19
C THR A 36 -14.35 -3.82 9.84
N ARG A 37 -13.86 -2.58 9.78
CA ARG A 37 -14.58 -1.41 10.32
C ARG A 37 -15.91 -1.17 9.60
N ILE A 38 -15.93 -1.27 8.28
CA ILE A 38 -17.16 -1.12 7.49
C ILE A 38 -18.15 -2.21 7.88
N HIS A 39 -17.68 -3.45 8.03
CA HIS A 39 -18.51 -4.59 8.44
C HIS A 39 -19.13 -4.38 9.83
N ASP A 40 -18.33 -3.88 10.78
CA ASP A 40 -18.75 -3.67 12.18
C ASP A 40 -19.49 -2.34 12.42
N GLY A 41 -19.68 -1.50 11.39
CA GLY A 41 -20.24 -0.15 11.53
C GLY A 41 -19.35 0.81 12.33
N ARG A 42 -18.04 0.52 12.44
CA ARG A 42 -17.04 1.38 13.11
C ARG A 42 -16.53 2.44 12.14
N SER A 43 -16.12 3.60 12.67
CA SER A 43 -15.57 4.66 11.81
C SER A 43 -14.26 4.23 11.13
N VAL A 44 -14.21 4.35 9.81
CA VAL A 44 -13.01 4.19 8.99
C VAL A 44 -12.04 5.36 9.19
N SER A 45 -12.53 6.55 9.54
CA SER A 45 -11.69 7.74 9.71
C SER A 45 -10.65 7.59 10.82
N ALA A 46 -10.84 6.66 11.76
CA ALA A 46 -9.87 6.37 12.83
C ALA A 46 -8.64 5.56 12.37
N LEU A 47 -8.53 5.28 11.06
CA LEU A 47 -7.29 4.81 10.43
C LEU A 47 -6.32 5.95 10.06
N PHE A 48 -6.76 7.21 10.20
CA PHE A 48 -6.04 8.43 9.83
C PHE A 48 -6.14 9.47 10.95
#